data_AF-A0A527HEL8-F1
#
_entry.id   AF-A0A527HEL8-F1
#
_cell.length_a   1.000
_cell.length_b   1.000
_cell.length_c   1.000
_cell.angle_alpha   90.00
_cell.angle_beta   90.00
_cell.angle_gamma   90.00
#
_symmetry.space_group_name_H-M   'P 1'
#
loop_
_entity.id
_entity.type
_entity.pdbx_description
1 polymer ?
#
loop_
_entity_poly.entity_id
_entity_poly.type
_entity_poly.pdbx_seq_one_letter_code
_entity_poly.pdbx_strand_id
1 'polypeptide(L)' 'GRAQSMVFLGHEVTDGTKDLLLDGTLDAVIDQNPRVEAREALNTLIHAVRGLPYELHQPRLQVIFKENIPEI' A
#
# COMPACT_ATOMS: atom_id res chain seq x y z
N GLY A 1 1.18 25.85 -13.26
CA GLY A 1 0.67 24.67 -13.99
C GLY A 1 1.77 23.63 -14.08
N ARG A 2 1.47 22.36 -13.77
CA ARG A 2 2.42 21.23 -13.75
C ARG A 2 2.50 20.45 -15.08
N ALA A 3 2.13 21.08 -16.19
CA ALA A 3 1.93 20.40 -17.48
C ALA A 3 3.18 19.68 -18.04
N GLN A 4 4.37 19.89 -17.44
CA GLN A 4 5.63 19.20 -17.79
C GLN A 4 6.40 18.62 -16.61
N SER A 5 5.82 18.55 -15.40
CA SER A 5 6.49 17.91 -14.26
C SER A 5 6.14 16.43 -14.21
N MET A 6 7.14 15.55 -14.29
CA MET A 6 6.98 14.12 -14.02
C MET A 6 6.57 13.93 -12.56
N VAL A 7 5.57 13.09 -12.32
CA VAL A 7 5.07 12.75 -10.98
C VAL A 7 5.46 11.31 -10.69
N PHE A 8 6.04 11.07 -9.52
CA PHE A 8 6.44 9.73 -9.09
C PHE A 8 5.52 9.20 -8.00
N LEU A 9 4.93 8.04 -8.27
CA LEU A 9 4.07 7.31 -7.34
C LEU A 9 4.74 6.00 -6.95
N GLY A 10 4.90 5.78 -5.65
CA GLY A 10 5.41 4.53 -5.08
C GLY A 10 4.31 3.65 -4.49
N HIS A 11 4.71 2.49 -4.01
CA HIS A 11 3.84 1.52 -3.33
C HIS A 11 4.50 1.10 -2.02
N GLU A 12 3.70 0.88 -0.98
CA GLU A 12 4.09 0.52 0.40
C GLU A 12 4.90 1.61 1.14
N VAL A 13 4.60 1.80 2.43
CA VAL A 13 5.43 2.64 3.30
C VAL A 13 6.57 1.82 3.88
N THR A 14 7.77 2.09 3.38
CA THR A 14 9.07 1.62 3.89
C THR A 14 9.94 2.80 4.32
N ASP A 15 11.03 2.53 5.05
CA ASP A 15 12.02 3.58 5.39
C ASP A 15 12.58 4.26 4.12
N GLY A 16 12.84 3.48 3.06
CA GLY A 16 13.33 4.01 1.79
C GLY A 16 12.31 4.92 1.10
N THR A 17 11.05 4.51 1.00
CA THR A 17 10.00 5.36 0.39
C THR A 17 9.71 6.59 1.24
N LYS A 18 9.89 6.51 2.56
CA LYS A 18 9.76 7.65 3.46
C LYS A 18 10.82 8.71 3.16
N ASP A 19 12.08 8.31 3.02
CA ASP A 19 13.16 9.23 2.64
C ASP A 19 12.89 9.88 1.28
N LEU A 20 12.41 9.11 0.30
CA LEU A 20 12.05 9.61 -1.04
C LEU A 20 10.85 10.56 -1.02
N LEU A 21 9.88 10.38 -0.11
CA LEU A 21 8.78 11.34 0.09
C LEU A 21 9.28 12.64 0.73
N LEU A 22 10.22 12.52 1.68
CA LEU A 22 10.77 13.68 2.39
C LEU A 22 11.65 14.54 1.48
N ASP A 23 12.47 13.92 0.63
CA ASP A 23 13.35 14.61 -0.31
C ASP A 23 12.65 15.08 -1.60
N GLY A 24 11.42 14.59 -1.85
CA GLY A 24 10.58 14.97 -2.98
C GLY A 24 10.85 14.20 -4.28
N THR A 25 11.62 13.11 -4.21
CA THR A 25 11.78 12.16 -5.31
C THR A 25 10.48 11.40 -5.58
N LEU A 26 9.75 11.03 -4.52
CA LEU A 26 8.37 10.54 -4.61
C LEU A 26 7.40 11.68 -4.26
N ASP A 27 6.33 11.82 -5.05
CA ASP A 27 5.23 12.73 -4.76
C ASP A 27 4.19 12.10 -3.84
N ALA A 28 4.00 10.78 -3.96
CA ALA A 28 3.07 10.02 -3.15
C ALA A 28 3.43 8.52 -3.10
N VAL A 29 2.88 7.82 -2.12
CA VAL A 29 2.92 6.36 -1.99
C VAL A 29 1.49 5.85 -1.75
N ILE A 30 1.12 4.75 -2.39
CA ILE A 30 -0.10 4.01 -2.04
C ILE A 30 0.28 2.93 -1.03
N ASP A 31 -0.25 3.04 0.19
CA ASP A 31 -0.10 2.02 1.21
C ASP A 31 -1.29 1.06 1.17
N GLN A 32 -0.97 -0.22 1.04
CA GLN A 32 -1.90 -1.33 1.19
C GLN A 32 -1.42 -2.11 2.41
N ASN A 33 -2.29 -2.35 3.38
CA ASN A 33 -1.86 -3.02 4.60
C ASN A 33 -1.39 -4.46 4.28
N PRO A 34 -0.06 -4.74 4.31
CA PRO A 34 0.47 -6.02 3.82
C PRO A 34 0.05 -7.19 4.72
N ARG A 35 -0.28 -6.91 5.99
CA ARG A 35 -0.82 -7.91 6.91
C ARG A 35 -2.21 -8.38 6.49
N VAL A 36 -3.05 -7.47 5.97
CA VAL A 36 -4.37 -7.85 5.46
C VAL A 36 -4.20 -8.73 4.23
N GLU A 37 -3.37 -8.34 3.27
CA GLU A 37 -3.13 -9.12 2.06
C GLU A 37 -2.65 -10.55 2.35
N ALA A 38 -1.64 -10.68 3.22
CA ALA A 38 -1.13 -12.00 3.63
C ALA A 38 -2.22 -12.84 4.31
N ARG A 39 -3.03 -12.23 5.19
CA ARG A 39 -4.15 -12.92 5.86
C ARG A 39 -5.19 -13.38 4.86
N GLU A 40 -5.58 -12.54 3.91
CA GLU A 40 -6.59 -12.87 2.90
C GLU A 40 -6.12 -13.97 1.94
N ALA A 41 -4.84 -13.96 1.56
CA ALA A 41 -4.23 -15.04 0.79
C ALA A 41 -4.28 -16.38 1.54
N LEU A 42 -3.90 -16.38 2.82
CA LEU A 42 -3.98 -17.58 3.67
C LEU A 42 -5.41 -18.07 3.86
N ASN A 43 -6.36 -17.17 4.13
CA ASN A 43 -7.76 -17.53 4.29
C ASN A 43 -8.32 -18.15 3.00
N THR A 44 -8.02 -17.56 1.85
CA THR A 44 -8.44 -18.08 0.54
C THR A 44 -7.93 -19.52 0.35
N LEU A 45 -6.64 -19.77 0.63
CA LEU A 45 -6.05 -21.11 0.52
C LEU A 45 -6.68 -22.12 1.49
N ILE A 46 -6.87 -21.73 2.76
CA ILE A 46 -7.47 -22.59 3.79
C ILE A 46 -8.90 -22.98 3.42
N HIS A 47 -9.71 -22.03 2.96
CA HIS A 47 -11.09 -22.29 2.57
C HIS A 47 -11.16 -23.17 1.31
N ALA A 48 -10.29 -22.92 0.32
CA ALA A 48 -10.20 -23.75 -0.88
C ALA A 48 -9.88 -25.22 -0.54
N VAL A 49 -8.89 -25.47 0.32
CA VAL A 49 -8.52 -26.85 0.74
C VAL A 49 -9.65 -27.53 1.53
N ARG A 50 -10.49 -26.75 2.24
CA ARG A 50 -11.61 -27.26 3.03
C ARG A 50 -12.94 -27.32 2.26
N GLY A 51 -12.99 -26.86 1.01
CA GLY A 51 -14.21 -26.75 0.23
C GLY A 51 -15.25 -25.79 0.83
N LEU A 52 -14.80 -24.79 1.59
CA LEU A 52 -15.66 -23.79 2.22
C LEU A 52 -15.75 -22.54 1.32
N PRO A 53 -16.91 -21.85 1.30
CA PRO A 53 -17.01 -20.55 0.63
C PRO A 53 -16.17 -19.52 1.39
N TYR A 54 -15.57 -18.59 0.66
CA TYR A 54 -14.85 -17.45 1.23
C TYR A 54 -15.11 -16.19 0.43
N GLU A 55 -15.33 -15.08 1.13
CA GLU A 55 -15.44 -13.76 0.53
C GLU A 55 -14.19 -12.95 0.92
N LEU A 56 -13.46 -12.50 -0.11
CA LEU A 56 -12.22 -11.76 0.07
C LEU A 56 -12.49 -10.38 0.68
N HIS A 57 -11.80 -10.05 1.76
CA HIS A 57 -11.86 -8.73 2.36
C HIS A 57 -10.79 -7.82 1.74
N GLN A 58 -11.21 -6.83 0.94
CA GLN A 58 -10.26 -5.93 0.26
C GLN A 58 -9.40 -5.14 1.27
N PRO A 59 -8.08 -5.01 1.04
CA PRO A 59 -7.23 -4.15 1.86
C PRO A 59 -7.68 -2.69 1.73
N ARG A 60 -7.59 -1.93 2.83
CA ARG A 60 -7.80 -0.49 2.78
C ARG A 60 -6.62 0.14 2.04
N LEU A 61 -6.93 1.04 1.11
CA LEU A 61 -5.94 1.84 0.41
C LEU A 61 -5.81 3.18 1.13
N GLN A 62 -4.57 3.61 1.34
CA GLN A 62 -4.28 4.95 1.84
C GLN A 62 -3.24 5.61 0.93
N VAL A 63 -3.45 6.89 0.62
CA VAL A 63 -2.43 7.69 -0.08
C VAL A 63 -1.61 8.43 0.97
N ILE A 64 -0.30 8.22 0.90
CA ILE A 64 0.71 8.83 1.76
C ILE A 64 1.46 9.87 0.94
N PHE A 65 1.48 11.08 1.46
CA PHE A 65 2.24 12.22 1.00
C PHE A 65 3.28 12.58 2.05
N LYS A 66 4.17 13.52 1.71
CA LYS A 66 5.13 14.09 2.66
C LYS A 66 4.46 14.64 3.93
N GLU A 67 3.26 15.17 3.81
CA GLU A 67 2.53 15.85 4.89
C GLU A 67 1.82 14.90 5.87
N ASN A 68 1.65 13.62 5.51
CA ASN A 68 0.90 12.65 6.33
C ASN A 68 1.68 11.33 6.55
N ILE A 69 3.01 11.38 6.46
CA ILE A 69 3.87 10.24 6.75
C ILE A 69 3.56 9.74 8.18
N PRO A 70 3.20 8.46 8.35
CA PRO A 70 2.89 7.91 9.66
C PRO A 70 4.14 7.89 10.56
N GLU A 71 3.93 8.14 11.85
CA GLU A 71 4.92 7.86 12.89
C GLU A 71 4.98 6.34 13.04
N ILE A 72 6.04 5.73 12.50
CA ILE A 72 6.33 4.29 12.58
C ILE A 72 6.81 3.92 13.97
#